data_AF-A0A315Y498-F1
#
_entry.id   AF-A0A315Y498-F1
#
_cell.length_a   1.000
_cell.length_b   1.000
_cell.length_c   1.000
_cell.angle_alpha   90.00
_cell.angle_beta   90.00
_cell.angle_gamma   90.00
#
_symmetry.space_group_name_H-M   'P 1'
#
loop_
_entity.id
_entity.type
_entity.pdbx_description
1 polymer ?
#
loop_
_entity_poly.entity_id
_entity_poly.type
_entity_poly.pdbx_seq_one_letter_code
_entity_poly.pdbx_strand_id
1 'polypeptide(L)' 'MDNVCEFCAAKVVSGTLVTPYAVQFYPEGEEQKLKPKRSQVICDACPRCGHIQNLRLKNPENIMKYRYTIPGESV' A
#
# COMPACT_ATOMS: atom_id res chain seq x y z
N MET A 1 5.03 -21.32 0.82
CA MET A 1 3.56 -21.13 0.86
C MET A 1 3.11 -20.93 -0.56
N ASP A 2 2.14 -21.71 -1.01
CA ASP A 2 1.58 -21.54 -2.35
C ASP A 2 0.94 -20.16 -2.48
N ASN A 3 1.35 -19.41 -3.50
CA ASN A 3 0.76 -18.12 -3.84
C ASN A 3 -0.61 -18.37 -4.49
N VAL A 4 -1.62 -18.57 -3.64
CA VAL A 4 -3.01 -18.86 -4.04
C VAL A 4 -3.98 -17.82 -3.49
N CYS A 5 -5.09 -17.68 -4.18
CA CYS A 5 -6.15 -16.75 -3.85
C CYS A 5 -6.91 -17.23 -2.61
N GLU A 6 -7.10 -16.34 -1.63
CA GLU A 6 -7.78 -16.65 -0.37
C GLU A 6 -9.25 -17.09 -0.55
N PHE A 7 -9.89 -16.72 -1.66
CA PHE A 7 -11.31 -16.99 -1.92
C PHE A 7 -11.57 -18.22 -2.78
N CYS A 8 -10.74 -18.45 -3.80
CA CYS A 8 -11.01 -19.48 -4.81
C CYS A 8 -9.85 -20.45 -5.03
N ALA A 9 -8.80 -20.34 -4.20
CA ALA A 9 -7.58 -21.16 -4.23
C ALA A 9 -6.82 -21.16 -5.59
N ALA A 10 -7.20 -20.30 -6.53
CA ALA A 10 -6.51 -20.17 -7.80
C ALA A 10 -5.13 -19.52 -7.61
N LYS A 11 -4.15 -19.88 -8.44
CA LYS A 11 -2.83 -19.26 -8.41
C LYS A 11 -2.92 -17.76 -8.68
N VAL A 12 -2.30 -16.95 -7.83
CA VAL A 12 -2.27 -15.48 -7.99
C VAL A 12 -1.03 -15.03 -8.77
N VAL A 13 -1.10 -13.81 -9.30
CA VAL A 13 -0.01 -13.16 -10.05
C VAL A 13 0.37 -11.86 -9.35
N SER A 14 1.67 -11.69 -9.07
CA SER A 14 2.18 -10.45 -8.50
C SER A 14 2.26 -9.34 -9.55
N GLY A 15 1.84 -8.14 -9.20
CA GLY A 15 1.84 -6.97 -10.07
C GLY A 15 1.94 -5.66 -9.31
N THR A 16 1.94 -4.55 -10.05
CA THR A 16 1.87 -3.20 -9.49
C THR A 16 0.53 -2.59 -9.87
N LEU A 17 -0.17 -1.98 -8.90
CA LEU A 17 -1.37 -1.20 -9.20
C LEU A 17 -0.96 0.07 -9.93
N VAL A 18 -1.35 0.16 -11.20
CA VAL A 18 -1.17 1.35 -12.02
C VAL A 18 -2.45 2.18 -11.91
N THR A 19 -2.34 3.36 -11.32
CA THR A 19 -3.42 4.35 -11.32
C THR A 19 -2.86 5.67 -11.84
N PRO A 20 -3.63 6.45 -12.63
CA PRO A 20 -3.19 7.76 -13.14
C PRO A 20 -2.80 8.73 -12.02
N TYR A 21 -3.30 8.49 -10.80
CA TYR A 21 -2.88 9.17 -9.59
C TYR A 21 -2.26 8.13 -8.65
N ALA A 22 -0.95 8.18 -8.40
CA ALA A 22 -0.29 7.31 -7.42
C ALA A 22 -1.11 7.24 -6.12
N VAL A 23 -1.17 6.08 -5.47
CA VAL A 23 -1.83 5.94 -4.16
C VAL A 23 -1.25 6.99 -3.21
N GLN A 24 -2.12 7.85 -2.69
CA GLN A 24 -1.78 8.89 -1.73
C GLN A 24 -2.20 8.41 -0.36
N PHE A 25 -1.33 8.64 0.63
CA PHE A 25 -1.62 8.35 2.02
C PHE A 25 -1.77 9.66 2.78
N TYR A 26 -2.92 9.83 3.41
CA TYR A 26 -3.19 10.88 4.37
C TYR A 26 -3.49 10.25 5.74
N PRO A 27 -2.87 10.74 6.81
CA PRO A 27 -3.33 10.43 8.16
C PRO A 27 -4.70 11.07 8.34
N GLU A 28 -5.62 10.35 8.98
CA GLU A 28 -6.95 10.88 9.31
C GLU A 28 -6.83 12.16 10.13
N GLY A 29 -7.48 13.25 9.70
CA GLY A 29 -7.41 14.57 10.34
C GLY A 29 -6.20 15.45 9.95
N GLU A 30 -5.36 14.99 9.03
CA GLU A 30 -4.21 15.74 8.49
C GLU A 30 -4.18 15.83 6.95
N GLU A 31 -5.32 15.57 6.30
CA GLU A 31 -5.46 15.44 4.83
C GLU A 31 -4.98 16.68 4.06
N GLN A 32 -4.94 17.84 4.71
CA GLN A 32 -4.55 19.12 4.10
C GLN A 32 -3.24 19.70 4.65
N LYS A 33 -2.63 19.07 5.66
CA LYS A 33 -1.43 19.61 6.34
C LYS A 33 -0.13 19.17 5.67
N LEU A 34 -0.18 18.13 4.85
CA LEU A 34 1.01 17.44 4.35
C LEU A 34 0.92 17.22 2.83
N LYS A 35 2.04 17.47 2.13
CA LYS A 35 2.16 17.05 0.72
C LYS A 35 2.15 15.52 0.67
N PRO A 36 1.25 14.90 -0.11
CA PRO A 36 1.14 13.45 -0.17
C PRO A 36 2.42 12.86 -0.73
N LYS A 37 2.97 11.89 0.01
CA LYS A 37 4.07 11.08 -0.50
C LYS A 37 3.49 9.93 -1.32
N ARG A 38 4.23 9.54 -2.36
CA ARG A 38 3.81 8.58 -3.36
C ARG A 38 4.72 7.35 -3.30
N SER A 39 4.12 6.17 -3.34
CA SER A 39 4.82 4.92 -3.60
C SER A 39 3.93 4.06 -4.49
N GLN A 40 4.55 3.22 -5.30
CA GLN A 40 3.84 2.16 -6.00
C GLN A 40 3.32 1.14 -4.98
N VAL A 41 2.12 0.62 -5.24
CA VAL A 41 1.55 -0.51 -4.50
C VAL A 41 1.82 -1.77 -5.32
N ILE A 42 2.50 -2.72 -4.70
CA ILE A 42 2.66 -4.08 -5.20
C ILE A 42 1.54 -4.92 -4.56
N CYS A 43 0.93 -5.80 -5.33
CA CYS A 43 -0.13 -6.69 -4.86
C CYS A 43 -0.09 -8.01 -5.61
N ASP A 44 -0.80 -9.00 -5.09
CA ASP A 44 -1.12 -10.22 -5.82
C ASP A 44 -2.57 -10.16 -6.29
N ALA A 45 -2.81 -10.39 -7.58
CA ALA A 45 -4.12 -10.40 -8.19
C ALA A 45 -4.52 -11.82 -8.61
N CYS A 46 -5.75 -12.20 -8.28
CA CYS A 46 -6.35 -13.44 -8.73
C CYS A 46 -6.96 -13.27 -10.14
N PRO A 47 -6.44 -13.94 -11.17
CA PRO A 47 -6.98 -13.81 -12.53
C PRO A 47 -8.37 -14.46 -12.68
N ARG A 48 -8.79 -15.31 -11.73
CA ARG A 48 -10.05 -16.03 -11.79
C ARG A 48 -11.24 -15.23 -11.24
N CYS A 49 -11.06 -14.57 -10.11
CA CYS A 49 -12.16 -13.85 -9.43
C CYS A 49 -11.90 -12.34 -9.25
N GLY A 50 -10.73 -11.84 -9.66
CA GLY A 50 -10.38 -10.43 -9.54
C GLY A 50 -10.01 -9.98 -8.12
N HIS A 51 -9.96 -10.89 -7.15
CA HIS A 51 -9.55 -10.55 -5.79
C HIS A 51 -8.08 -10.09 -5.75
N ILE A 52 -7.81 -9.04 -4.97
CA ILE A 52 -6.48 -8.46 -4.76
C ILE A 52 -6.09 -8.68 -3.29
N GLN A 53 -4.91 -9.26 -3.06
CA GLN A 53 -4.37 -9.56 -1.74
C GLN A 53 -2.89 -9.14 -1.64
N ASN A 54 -2.31 -9.24 -0.44
CA ASN A 54 -0.90 -8.93 -0.17
C ASN A 54 -0.46 -7.53 -0.64
N LEU A 55 -1.29 -6.51 -0.41
CA LEU A 55 -0.96 -5.13 -0.74
C LEU A 55 0.21 -4.64 0.11
N ARG A 56 1.26 -4.18 -0.55
CA ARG A 56 2.47 -3.63 0.09
C ARG A 56 3.03 -2.48 -0.72
N LEU A 57 3.70 -1.56 -0.05
CA LEU A 57 4.41 -0.46 -0.71
C LEU A 57 5.75 -0.97 -1.25
N LYS A 58 6.11 -0.54 -2.46
CA LYS A 58 7.45 -0.78 -3.00
C LYS A 58 8.54 -0.05 -2.22
N ASN A 59 8.24 1.16 -1.75
CA ASN A 59 9.14 2.03 -1.00
C ASN A 59 8.42 2.60 0.24
N PRO A 60 8.14 1.78 1.27
CA PRO A 60 7.42 2.20 2.47
C PRO A 60 8.10 3.38 3.21
N GLU A 61 9.42 3.48 3.15
CA GLU A 61 10.23 4.57 3.71
C GLU A 61 9.87 5.94 3.13
N ASN A 62 9.35 5.97 1.89
CA ASN A 62 8.87 7.22 1.32
C ASN A 62 7.65 7.72 2.07
N ILE A 63 6.72 6.86 2.48
CA ILE A 63 5.55 7.26 3.26
C ILE A 63 5.94 7.54 4.73
N MET A 64 6.77 6.70 5.35
CA MET A 64 7.08 6.78 6.79
C MET A 64 7.91 7.99 7.22
N LYS A 65 8.55 8.72 6.30
CA LYS A 65 9.34 9.93 6.61
C LYS A 65 8.49 11.14 7.04
N TYR A 66 7.22 10.97 7.41
CA TYR A 66 6.58 11.99 8.22
C TYR A 66 7.30 11.96 9.57
N ARG A 67 7.98 13.05 9.94
CA ARG A 67 8.32 13.28 11.34
C ARG A 67 6.99 13.47 12.05
N TYR A 68 6.31 12.37 12.38
CA TYR A 68 5.46 12.40 13.55
C TYR A 68 6.43 12.62 14.70
N THR A 69 6.56 13.85 15.16
CA THR A 69 6.75 14.03 16.59
C THR A 69 5.51 13.41 17.21
N ILE A 70 5.60 12.12 17.55
CA ILE A 70 4.65 11.50 18.47
C ILE A 70 4.76 12.36 19.73
N PRO A 71 3.72 13.09 20.14
CA PRO A 71 3.81 13.94 21.33
C PRO A 71 4.11 13.03 22.52
N GLY A 72 5.37 12.97 22.96
CA GLY A 72 5.79 12.12 24.08
C GLY A 72 7.07 11.30 23.88
N GLU A 73 7.55 11.08 22.65
CA GLU A 73 8.84 10.41 22.45
C GLU A 73 9.93 11.44 22.15
N SER A 74 10.75 11.70 23.17
CA SER A 74 12.01 12.43 23.04
C SER A 74 13.08 11.43 22.64
N VAL A 75 13.79 11.70 21.54
CA VAL A 75 15.04 11.00 21.20
C VAL A 75 16.15 11.48 22.11
#